data_AF-A0A4Z0P8N8-F1
#
_entry.id   AF-A0A4Z0P8N8-F1
#
_cell.length_a   1.000
_cell.length_b   1.000
_cell.length_c   1.000
_cell.angle_alpha   90.00
_cell.angle_beta   90.00
_cell.angle_gamma   90.00
#
_symmetry.space_group_name_H-M   'P 1'
#
loop_
_entity.id
_entity.type
_entity.pdbx_description
1 polymer ?
#
loop_
_entity_poly.entity_id
_entity_poly.type
_entity_poly.pdbx_seq_one_letter_code
_entity_poly.pdbx_strand_id
1 'polypeptide(L)'
;MSPEASSSDEVKLSRALHRATRSDKQAILIDFSLVESISEEAIDLLLAYAFMLHAQDRRLILCHVPQPVQHHFIYLDAASQPLLVPSLLDAIHEIEVNLGRNLIRDPEQSNRLR
;
A
#
# COMPACT_ATOMS: atom_id res chain seq x y z
N MET A 1 -17.57 -29.74 -15.25
CA MET A 1 -16.50 -29.59 -14.22
C MET A 1 -15.90 -28.23 -14.41
N SER A 2 -16.11 -27.30 -13.47
CA SER A 2 -15.55 -25.94 -13.58
C SER A 2 -14.10 -26.00 -13.14
N PRO A 3 -13.13 -25.51 -13.95
CA PRO A 3 -11.78 -25.34 -13.45
C PRO A 3 -11.81 -24.10 -12.57
N GLU A 4 -11.85 -24.29 -11.25
CA GLU A 4 -11.19 -23.37 -10.33
C GLU A 4 -9.70 -23.41 -10.69
N ALA A 5 -9.34 -22.76 -11.80
CA ALA A 5 -7.97 -22.58 -12.21
C ALA A 5 -7.30 -21.81 -11.07
N SER A 6 -6.42 -22.50 -10.35
CA SER A 6 -5.59 -21.92 -9.30
C SER A 6 -4.78 -20.78 -9.90
N SER A 7 -5.34 -19.57 -9.88
CA SER A 7 -4.66 -18.38 -10.40
C SER A 7 -3.38 -18.20 -9.61
N SER A 8 -2.25 -17.92 -10.28
CA SER A 8 -0.97 -17.63 -9.64
C SER A 8 -1.15 -16.61 -8.51
N ASP A 9 -0.31 -16.66 -7.49
CA ASP A 9 -0.43 -15.77 -6.34
C ASP A 9 -0.27 -14.30 -6.76
N GLU A 10 0.51 -14.01 -7.80
CA GLU A 10 0.63 -12.70 -8.45
C GLU A 10 -0.70 -12.22 -9.06
N VAL A 11 -1.49 -13.13 -9.64
CA VAL A 11 -2.82 -12.81 -10.18
C VAL A 11 -3.78 -12.49 -9.02
N LYS A 12 -3.70 -13.23 -7.92
CA LYS A 12 -4.50 -12.95 -6.72
C LYS A 12 -4.12 -11.60 -6.12
N LEU A 13 -2.82 -11.30 -6.00
CA LEU A 13 -2.29 -10.03 -5.51
C LEU A 13 -2.73 -8.87 -6.39
N SER A 14 -2.52 -8.96 -7.70
CA SER A 14 -2.94 -7.94 -8.67
C SER A 14 -4.44 -7.66 -8.58
N ARG A 15 -5.27 -8.71 -8.50
CA ARG A 15 -6.72 -8.55 -8.32
C ARG A 15 -7.06 -7.91 -6.98
N ALA A 16 -6.37 -8.25 -5.90
CA ALA A 16 -6.62 -7.67 -4.58
C ALA A 16 -6.27 -6.19 -4.54
N LEU A 17 -5.09 -5.81 -5.07
CA LEU A 17 -4.66 -4.42 -5.22
C LEU A 17 -5.63 -3.63 -6.08
N HIS A 18 -6.02 -4.17 -7.23
CA HIS A 18 -6.99 -3.51 -8.11
C HIS A 18 -8.33 -3.24 -7.43
N ARG A 19 -8.82 -4.17 -6.59
CA ARG A 19 -10.03 -3.93 -5.81
C ARG A 19 -9.82 -2.87 -4.73
N ALA A 20 -8.70 -2.91 -4.03
CA ALA A 20 -8.39 -1.96 -2.97
C ALA A 20 -8.25 -0.52 -3.49
N THR A 21 -7.68 -0.33 -4.68
CA THR A 21 -7.51 1.02 -5.28
C THR A 21 -8.82 1.65 -5.70
N ARG A 22 -9.85 0.85 -5.95
CA ARG A 22 -11.22 1.33 -6.20
C ARG A 22 -11.96 1.77 -4.94
N SER A 23 -11.38 1.59 -3.75
CA SER A 23 -11.93 2.17 -2.53
C SER A 23 -11.54 3.65 -2.39
N ASP A 24 -12.33 4.40 -1.62
CA ASP A 24 -12.03 5.80 -1.28
C ASP A 24 -11.05 5.94 -0.11
N LYS A 25 -10.34 4.85 0.26
CA LYS A 25 -9.38 4.85 1.36
C LYS A 25 -8.10 5.59 0.95
N GLN A 26 -7.61 6.43 1.85
CA GLN A 26 -6.39 7.23 1.67
C GLN A 26 -5.12 6.39 1.60
N ALA A 27 -5.15 5.17 2.12
CA ALA A 27 -4.03 4.25 2.07
C ALA A 27 -4.48 2.81 1.85
N ILE A 28 -3.58 2.01 1.27
CA ILE A 28 -3.65 0.56 1.20
C ILE A 28 -2.49 0.03 2.02
N LEU A 29 -2.78 -0.86 2.96
CA LEU A 29 -1.79 -1.51 3.83
C LEU A 29 -1.63 -2.97 3.44
N ILE A 30 -0.38 -3.42 3.30
CA ILE A 30 -0.03 -4.82 3.08
C ILE A 30 0.89 -5.27 4.20
N ASP A 31 0.53 -6.38 4.82
CA ASP A 31 1.29 -7.03 5.89
C ASP A 31 2.03 -8.26 5.34
N PHE A 32 3.35 -8.25 5.46
CA PHE A 32 4.23 -9.34 5.06
C PHE A 32 4.63 -10.27 6.23
N SER A 33 3.96 -10.18 7.38
CA SER A 33 4.28 -10.98 8.58
C SER A 33 4.31 -12.49 8.37
N LEU A 34 3.61 -13.00 7.35
CA LEU A 34 3.54 -14.42 6.98
C LEU A 34 4.20 -14.73 5.63
N VAL A 35 4.97 -13.78 5.07
CA VAL A 35 5.59 -13.91 3.75
C VAL A 35 7.10 -14.05 3.91
N GLU A 36 7.64 -15.20 3.50
CA GLU A 36 9.08 -15.50 3.62
C GLU A 36 9.90 -14.89 2.48
N SER A 37 9.32 -14.78 1.28
CA SER A 37 9.95 -14.22 0.10
C SER A 37 8.93 -13.51 -0.79
N ILE A 38 9.40 -12.54 -1.58
CA ILE A 38 8.59 -11.79 -2.54
C ILE A 38 9.25 -11.98 -3.90
N SER A 39 8.46 -12.38 -4.91
CA SER A 39 8.94 -12.50 -6.29
C SER A 39 9.23 -11.13 -6.90
N GLU A 40 10.10 -11.09 -7.91
CA GLU A 40 10.41 -9.84 -8.64
C GLU A 40 9.15 -9.26 -9.27
N GLU A 41 8.27 -10.11 -9.81
CA GLU A 41 7.00 -9.69 -10.39
C GLU A 41 6.06 -9.05 -9.35
N ALA A 42 6.06 -9.57 -8.12
CA ALA A 42 5.29 -8.97 -7.04
C ALA A 42 5.90 -7.64 -6.59
N ILE A 43 7.23 -7.52 -6.56
CA ILE A 43 7.92 -6.24 -6.28
C ILE A 43 7.53 -5.20 -7.33
N ASP A 44 7.66 -5.51 -8.62
CA ASP A 44 7.32 -4.59 -9.72
C ASP A 44 5.86 -4.16 -9.65
N LEU A 45 4.97 -5.10 -9.36
CA LEU A 45 3.54 -4.82 -9.17
C LEU A 45 3.32 -3.85 -8.01
N LEU A 46 3.95 -4.07 -6.85
CA LEU A 46 3.83 -3.18 -5.69
C LEU A 46 4.34 -1.77 -5.99
N LEU A 47 5.46 -1.65 -6.71
CA LEU A 47 6.02 -0.37 -7.13
C LEU A 47 5.11 0.39 -8.10
N ALA A 48 4.53 -0.30 -9.08
CA ALA A 48 3.57 0.29 -10.00
C ALA A 48 2.34 0.83 -9.26
N TYR A 49 1.83 0.10 -8.27
CA TYR A 49 0.71 0.54 -7.44
C TYR A 49 1.10 1.68 -6.49
N ALA A 50 2.32 1.69 -5.94
CA ALA A 50 2.83 2.79 -5.12
C ALA A 50 2.86 4.10 -5.92
N PHE A 51 3.42 4.07 -7.13
CA PHE A 51 3.45 5.21 -8.04
C PHE A 51 2.05 5.71 -8.40
N MET A 52 1.15 4.80 -8.78
CA MET A 52 -0.23 5.16 -9.14
C MET A 52 -0.98 5.79 -7.96
N LEU A 53 -0.83 5.26 -6.74
CA LEU A 53 -1.46 5.80 -5.54
C LEU A 53 -0.88 7.17 -5.18
N HIS A 54 0.43 7.35 -5.28
CA HIS A 54 1.08 8.63 -5.03
C HIS A 54 0.53 9.73 -5.95
N ALA A 55 0.31 9.43 -7.23
CA ALA A 55 -0.30 10.38 -8.18
C ALA A 55 -1.76 10.77 -7.82
N GLN A 56 -2.40 10.05 -6.90
CA GLN A 56 -3.75 10.33 -6.38
C GLN A 56 -3.73 10.89 -4.94
N ASP A 57 -2.57 11.34 -4.45
CA ASP A 57 -2.34 11.74 -3.05
C ASP A 57 -2.67 10.64 -2.02
N ARG A 58 -2.56 9.38 -2.44
CA ARG A 58 -2.80 8.19 -1.61
C ARG A 58 -1.49 7.44 -1.36
N ARG A 59 -1.50 6.54 -0.38
CA ARG A 59 -0.30 5.80 0.03
C ARG A 59 -0.46 4.29 -0.14
N LEU A 60 0.59 3.65 -0.63
CA LEU A 60 0.83 2.23 -0.37
C LEU A 60 1.75 2.12 0.84
N ILE A 61 1.33 1.36 1.85
CA ILE A 61 2.09 1.12 3.08
C ILE A 61 2.39 -0.37 3.16
N LEU A 62 3.67 -0.71 3.35
CA LEU A 62 4.14 -2.08 3.50
C LEU A 62 4.69 -2.24 4.92
N CYS A 63 4.23 -3.25 5.65
CA CYS A 63 4.78 -3.58 6.97
C CYS A 63 5.31 -5.01 7.03
N HIS A 64 6.25 -5.24 7.96
CA HIS A 64 6.98 -6.51 8.12
C HIS A 64 7.66 -7.01 6.84
N VAL A 65 8.09 -6.10 5.95
CA VAL A 65 8.78 -6.47 4.71
C VAL A 65 10.08 -7.22 5.03
N PRO A 66 10.31 -8.43 4.46
CA PRO A 66 11.52 -9.19 4.71
C PRO A 66 12.77 -8.37 4.40
N GLN A 67 13.73 -8.35 5.32
CA GLN A 67 14.94 -7.53 5.20
C GLN A 67 15.69 -7.71 3.86
N PRO A 68 15.84 -8.93 3.30
CA PRO A 68 16.52 -9.12 2.03
C PRO A 68 15.92 -8.33 0.88
N VAL A 69 14.61 -8.06 0.89
CA VAL A 69 13.91 -7.40 -0.22
C VAL A 69 13.60 -5.92 0.03
N GLN A 70 13.89 -5.39 1.22
CA GLN A 70 13.66 -3.97 1.54
C GLN A 70 14.42 -3.01 0.61
N HIS A 71 15.61 -3.41 0.14
CA HIS A 71 16.44 -2.59 -0.73
C HIS A 71 15.74 -2.21 -2.05
N HIS A 72 14.83 -3.06 -2.55
CA HIS A 72 14.02 -2.76 -3.75
C HIS A 72 13.05 -1.60 -3.55
N PHE A 73 12.68 -1.29 -2.30
CA PHE A 73 11.68 -0.27 -1.99
C PHE A 73 12.28 1.04 -1.45
N ILE A 74 13.52 1.03 -0.96
CA ILE A 74 14.11 2.21 -0.27
C ILE A 74 14.97 3.09 -1.18
N TYR A 75 15.50 2.57 -2.29
CA TYR A 75 16.37 3.31 -3.20
C TYR A 75 15.63 3.77 -4.46
N LEU A 76 14.48 4.42 -4.25
CA LEU A 76 13.61 4.91 -5.32
C LEU A 76 13.40 6.42 -5.19
N ASP A 77 12.93 7.05 -6.26
CA ASP A 77 12.43 8.41 -6.16
C ASP A 77 11.19 8.47 -5.24
N ALA A 78 10.95 9.65 -4.65
CA ALA A 78 9.89 9.81 -3.65
C ALA A 78 8.47 9.52 -4.17
N ALA A 79 8.23 9.62 -5.49
CA ALA A 79 6.91 9.34 -6.06
C ALA A 79 6.68 7.83 -6.28
N SER A 80 7.76 7.05 -6.43
CA SER A 80 7.70 5.60 -6.63
C SER A 80 7.88 4.80 -5.34
N GLN A 81 8.36 5.43 -4.28
CA GLN A 81 8.65 4.78 -3.00
C GLN A 81 7.36 4.52 -2.18
N PRO A 82 6.99 3.24 -1.90
CA PRO A 82 5.98 2.95 -0.90
C PRO A 82 6.49 3.29 0.51
N LEU A 83 5.56 3.55 1.44
CA LEU A 83 5.93 3.78 2.84
C LEU A 83 6.21 2.44 3.52
N LEU A 84 7.45 2.24 3.96
CA LEU A 84 7.84 1.07 4.75
C LEU A 84 7.76 1.40 6.24
N VAL A 85 7.05 0.57 6.99
CA VAL A 85 6.92 0.69 8.44
C VAL A 85 7.19 -0.66 9.12
N PRO A 86 7.66 -0.69 10.37
CA PRO A 86 8.04 -1.95 11.00
C PRO A 86 6.83 -2.81 11.37
N SER A 87 5.68 -2.21 11.71
CA SER A 87 4.50 -2.95 12.17
C SER A 87 3.16 -2.43 11.64
N LEU A 88 2.11 -3.21 11.85
CA LEU A 88 0.72 -2.79 11.61
C LEU A 88 0.34 -1.55 12.45
N LEU A 89 0.84 -1.44 13.69
CA LEU A 89 0.54 -0.31 14.56
C LEU A 89 1.10 1.00 13.99
N ASP A 90 2.34 0.95 13.49
CA ASP A 90 2.99 2.09 12.86
C ASP A 90 2.25 2.51 11.58
N ALA A 91 1.77 1.54 10.79
CA ALA A 91 0.96 1.82 9.61
C ALA A 91 -0.33 2.57 9.95
N ILE A 92 -1.04 2.15 10.99
CA ILE A 92 -2.27 2.80 11.44
C ILE A 92 -1.96 4.22 11.89
N HIS A 93 -0.89 4.41 12.66
CA HIS A 93 -0.47 5.73 13.12
C HIS A 93 -0.17 6.68 11.94
N GLU A 94 0.54 6.20 10.92
CA GLU A 94 0.81 6.97 9.70
C GLU A 94 -0.46 7.36 8.94
N ILE A 95 -1.45 6.48 8.88
CA ILE A 95 -2.74 6.78 8.25
C ILE A 95 -3.48 7.88 9.03
N GLU A 96 -3.55 7.76 10.36
CA GLU A 96 -4.22 8.74 11.23
C GLU A 96 -3.54 10.12 11.17
N VAL A 97 -2.21 10.16 11.21
CA VAL A 97 -1.43 11.41 11.09
C VAL A 97 -1.67 12.06 9.73
N ASN A 98 -1.66 11.28 8.64
CA ASN A 98 -1.93 11.83 7.30
C ASN A 98 -3.38 12.33 7.15
N LEU A 99 -4.36 11.64 7.71
CA LEU A 99 -5.76 12.11 7.75
C LEU A 99 -5.86 13.45 8.50
N GLY A 100 -5.21 13.57 9.66
CA GLY A 100 -5.16 14.82 10.42
C GLY A 100 -4.52 15.97 9.63
N ARG A 101 -3.45 15.71 8.88
CA ARG A 101 -2.80 16.70 8.00
C ARG A 101 -3.71 17.14 6.86
N ASN A 102 -4.45 16.22 6.25
CA ASN A 102 -5.37 16.55 5.16
C ASN A 102 -6.57 17.39 5.65
N LEU A 103 -7.11 17.10 6.85
CA LEU A 103 -8.18 17.91 7.46
C LEU A 103 -7.73 19.34 7.82
N ILE A 104 -6.45 19.54 8.13
CA ILE A 104 -5.88 20.88 8.36
C ILE A 104 -5.71 21.63 7.03
N ARG A 105 -5.35 20.91 5.95
CA ARG A 105 -5.18 21.49 4.61
C ARG A 105 -6.51 21.82 3.92
N ASP A 106 -7.59 21.13 4.30
CA ASP A 106 -8.95 21.37 3.80
C ASP A 106 -9.92 21.68 4.96
N PRO A 107 -9.95 22.94 5.45
CA PRO A 107 -10.69 23.32 6.65
C PRO A 107 -12.21 23.12 6.54
N GLU A 108 -12.75 22.97 5.33
CA GLU A 108 -14.18 22.73 5.07
C GLU A 108 -14.61 21.30 5.46
N GLN A 109 -13.74 20.29 5.39
CA GLN A 109 -14.07 18.91 5.78
C GLN A 109 -14.15 18.73 7.29
N SER A 110 -13.31 19.45 8.05
CA SER A 110 -13.28 19.37 9.52
C SER A 110 -14.59 19.84 10.17
N ASN A 111 -15.31 20.75 9.50
CA ASN A 111 -16.57 21.31 9.98
C ASN A 111 -17.80 20.41 9.72
N ARG A 112 -17.66 19.31 8.94
CA ARG A 112 -18.75 18.37 8.63
C ARG A 112 -18.81 17.14 9.54
N LEU A 113 -17.83 16.98 10.43
CA LEU A 113 -17.71 15.86 11.38
C LEU A 113 -18.03 16.27 12.82
N ARG A 114 -18.53 17.49 13.04
CA ARG A 114 -19.00 18.03 14.33
C ARG A 114 -20.50 18.11 14.40
#